data_AF-A0AAE3KNX7-F1
#
_entry.id   AF-A0AAE3KNX7-F1
#
_cell.length_a   1.000
_cell.length_b   1.000
_cell.length_c   1.000
_cell.angle_alpha   90.00
_cell.angle_beta   90.00
_cell.angle_gamma   90.00
#
_symmetry.space_group_name_H-M   'P 1'
#
loop_
_entity.id
_entity.type
_entity.pdbx_description
1 polymer ?
#
loop_
_entity_poly.entity_id
_entity_poly.type
_entity_poly.pdbx_seq_one_letter_code
_entity_poly.pdbx_strand_id
1 'polypeptide(L)'
;MWIVMRRNPGDVPDEPVAVFAENHRAEAERVATELGPGHDVQPVRMLAPGSGHRVLTTWACDVVVRPGQPNVGEPYRLDGAAQVWVPGEPEPVQVGVRVDHEASTLEQQVTGRRVRYATAYAEGPAQVRGLARAWAQGVAESL
;
A
#
# COMPACT_ATOMS: atom_id res chain seq x y z
N MET A 1 15.16 -20.59 -1.88
CA MET A 1 14.72 -21.25 -0.63
C MET A 1 13.38 -21.92 -0.89
N TRP A 2 13.02 -22.90 -0.06
CA TRP A 2 11.76 -23.65 -0.19
C TRP A 2 10.93 -23.48 1.06
N ILE A 3 9.62 -23.32 0.90
CA ILE A 3 8.67 -23.27 2.01
C ILE A 3 7.66 -24.40 1.84
N VAL A 4 7.30 -25.04 2.94
CA VAL A 4 6.14 -25.93 2.98
C VAL A 4 4.96 -25.10 3.45
N MET A 5 3.95 -24.97 2.61
CA MET A 5 2.69 -24.28 2.91
C MET A 5 1.63 -25.31 3.30
N ARG A 6 0.78 -24.96 4.27
CA ARG A 6 -0.49 -25.64 4.51
C ARG A 6 -1.60 -24.86 3.82
N ARG A 7 -2.30 -25.51 2.90
CA ARG A 7 -3.48 -24.98 2.23
C ARG A 7 -4.66 -25.04 3.15
N ASN A 8 -5.21 -23.89 3.50
CA ASN A 8 -6.40 -23.83 4.34
C ASN A 8 -7.66 -23.74 3.44
N PRO A 9 -8.76 -24.43 3.78
CA PRO A 9 -9.98 -24.37 2.99
C PRO A 9 -10.72 -23.03 3.16
N GLY A 10 -11.38 -22.57 2.09
CA GLY A 10 -12.20 -21.35 2.10
C GLY A 10 -11.37 -20.07 2.01
N ASP A 11 -11.77 -19.05 2.77
CA ASP A 11 -11.14 -17.72 2.78
C ASP A 11 -10.00 -17.59 3.81
N VAL A 12 -9.55 -18.71 4.40
CA VAL A 12 -8.44 -18.70 5.36
C VAL A 12 -7.13 -18.67 4.56
N PRO A 13 -6.23 -17.70 4.79
CA PRO A 13 -4.94 -17.64 4.10
C PRO A 13 -4.10 -18.89 4.33
N ASP A 14 -3.36 -19.33 3.32
CA ASP A 14 -2.39 -20.42 3.45
C ASP A 14 -1.32 -20.08 4.50
N GLU A 15 -0.89 -21.09 5.26
CA GLU A 15 0.02 -20.91 6.40
C GLU A 15 1.40 -21.53 6.11
N PRO A 16 2.51 -20.80 6.33
CA PRO A 16 3.84 -21.37 6.24
C PRO A 16 4.13 -22.29 7.43
N VAL A 17 4.53 -23.54 7.17
CA VAL A 17 4.78 -24.55 8.21
C VAL A 17 6.26 -24.77 8.47
N ALA A 18 7.09 -24.73 7.42
CA ALA A 18 8.53 -24.94 7.52
C ALA A 18 9.29 -24.26 6.37
N VAL A 19 10.54 -23.86 6.62
CA VAL A 19 11.41 -23.21 5.63
C VAL A 19 12.72 -24.00 5.50
N PHE A 20 13.14 -24.21 4.27
CA PHE A 20 14.33 -24.98 3.90
C PHE A 20 15.29 -24.14 3.04
N ALA A 21 16.58 -24.39 3.22
CA ALA A 21 17.63 -23.83 2.39
C ALA A 21 17.42 -24.17 0.90
N GLU A 22 18.01 -23.38 0.01
CA GLU A 22 17.83 -23.51 -1.44
C GLU A 22 18.22 -24.89 -2.00
N ASN A 23 19.25 -25.50 -1.44
CA ASN A 23 19.74 -26.83 -1.82
C ASN A 23 18.98 -27.99 -1.15
N HIS A 24 17.96 -27.72 -0.33
CA HIS A 24 17.24 -28.73 0.47
C HIS A 24 15.82 -29.00 -0.05
N ARG A 25 15.58 -28.88 -1.36
CA ARG A 25 14.25 -29.13 -1.96
C ARG A 25 13.70 -30.52 -1.61
N ALA A 26 14.52 -31.56 -1.75
CA ALA A 26 14.10 -32.94 -1.50
C ALA A 26 13.68 -33.16 -0.04
N GLU A 27 14.31 -32.44 0.90
CA GLU A 27 13.93 -32.48 2.31
C GLU A 27 12.57 -31.80 2.54
N ALA A 28 12.33 -30.66 1.90
CA ALA A 28 11.04 -29.99 1.93
C ALA A 28 9.91 -30.87 1.36
N GLU A 29 10.17 -31.56 0.24
CA GLU A 29 9.22 -32.50 -0.40
C GLU A 29 8.93 -33.72 0.49
N ARG A 30 9.96 -34.26 1.16
CA ARG A 30 9.78 -35.32 2.16
C ARG A 30 8.89 -34.85 3.32
N VAL A 31 9.16 -33.67 3.87
CA VAL A 31 8.36 -33.11 4.97
C VAL A 31 6.93 -32.82 4.55
N ALA A 32 6.69 -32.25 3.36
CA ALA A 32 5.34 -32.05 2.84
C ALA A 32 4.58 -33.39 2.69
N THR A 33 5.27 -34.45 2.26
CA THR A 33 4.69 -35.80 2.16
C THR A 33 4.34 -36.37 3.53
N GLU A 34 5.23 -36.22 4.53
CA GLU A 34 5.01 -36.68 5.91
C GLU A 34 3.86 -35.95 6.61
N LEU A 35 3.70 -34.64 6.34
CA LEU A 35 2.57 -33.85 6.83
C LEU A 35 1.23 -34.22 6.17
N GLY A 36 1.28 -34.89 5.02
CA GLY A 36 0.11 -35.42 4.33
C GLY A 36 -0.65 -34.39 3.48
N PRO A 37 -1.84 -34.77 2.97
CA PRO A 37 -2.61 -33.95 2.04
C PRO A 37 -2.89 -32.53 2.56
N GLY A 38 -2.86 -31.55 1.65
CA GLY A 38 -3.02 -30.14 1.99
C GLY A 38 -1.70 -29.40 2.25
N HIS A 39 -0.56 -30.09 2.17
CA HIS A 39 0.76 -29.46 2.23
C HIS A 39 1.45 -29.48 0.87
N ASP A 40 2.03 -28.35 0.46
CA ASP A 40 2.79 -28.24 -0.78
C ASP A 40 4.07 -27.43 -0.62
N VAL A 41 5.07 -27.78 -1.44
CA VAL A 41 6.35 -27.08 -1.47
C VAL A 41 6.30 -25.97 -2.50
N GLN A 42 6.61 -24.75 -2.07
CA GLN A 42 6.67 -23.58 -2.94
C GLN A 42 8.07 -22.96 -2.93
N PRO A 43 8.57 -22.48 -4.08
CA PRO A 43 9.77 -21.68 -4.11
C PRO A 43 9.49 -20.32 -3.49
N VAL A 44 10.37 -19.86 -2.59
CA VAL A 44 10.33 -18.50 -2.04
C VAL A 44 11.63 -17.77 -2.29
N ARG A 45 11.49 -16.50 -2.67
CA ARG A 45 12.60 -15.56 -2.77
C ARG A 45 12.90 -15.00 -1.38
N MET A 46 14.10 -15.27 -0.89
CA MET A 46 14.62 -14.60 0.30
C MET A 46 15.21 -13.26 -0.11
N LEU A 47 14.83 -12.22 0.63
CA LEU A 47 15.45 -10.91 0.49
C LEU A 47 16.73 -10.91 1.31
N ALA A 48 17.89 -10.84 0.65
CA ALA A 48 19.17 -10.80 1.36
C ALA A 48 19.32 -9.46 2.12
N PRO A 49 19.95 -9.43 3.30
CA PRO A 49 20.29 -8.16 3.95
C PRO A 49 21.10 -7.26 3.01
N GLY A 50 20.76 -5.98 2.95
CA GLY A 50 21.46 -5.01 2.09
C GLY A 50 21.17 -5.13 0.59
N SER A 51 20.26 -6.03 0.17
CA SER A 51 19.87 -6.19 -1.24
C SER A 51 19.04 -5.04 -1.80
N GLY A 52 18.80 -3.97 -1.04
CA GLY A 52 18.08 -2.77 -1.47
C GLY A 52 16.55 -2.87 -1.47
N HIS A 53 15.98 -4.04 -1.16
CA HIS A 53 14.53 -4.22 -1.07
C HIS A 53 13.93 -3.37 0.04
N ARG A 54 12.73 -2.83 -0.20
CA ARG A 54 12.01 -1.98 0.75
C ARG A 54 10.55 -2.44 0.85
N VAL A 55 10.00 -2.44 2.06
CA VAL A 55 8.54 -2.52 2.25
C VAL A 55 8.01 -1.10 2.11
N LEU A 56 7.32 -0.83 1.02
CA LEU A 56 6.66 0.44 0.78
C LEU A 56 5.28 0.42 1.43
N THR A 57 5.01 1.45 2.23
CA THR A 57 3.72 1.65 2.87
C THR A 57 3.09 2.90 2.30
N THR A 58 1.85 2.81 1.86
CA THR A 58 1.13 3.98 1.35
C THR A 58 0.38 4.66 2.48
N TRP A 59 0.56 5.97 2.60
CA TRP A 59 -0.19 6.86 3.47
C TRP A 59 -1.08 7.76 2.63
N ALA A 60 -2.25 8.07 3.16
CA ALA A 60 -3.21 8.99 2.59
C ALA A 60 -3.46 10.17 3.54
N CYS A 61 -3.88 11.30 2.97
CA CYS A 61 -4.30 12.48 3.72
C CYS A 61 -5.38 13.20 2.93
N ASP A 62 -6.57 13.31 3.51
CA ASP A 62 -7.70 13.97 2.86
C ASP A 62 -7.61 15.49 3.00
N VAL A 63 -8.03 16.19 1.95
CA VAL A 63 -7.94 17.64 1.83
C VAL A 63 -9.27 18.20 1.35
N VAL A 64 -9.74 19.22 2.05
CA VAL A 64 -10.92 20.00 1.67
C VAL A 64 -10.52 21.47 1.64
N VAL A 65 -10.61 22.10 0.47
CA VAL A 65 -10.27 23.53 0.31
C VAL A 65 -11.55 24.32 0.08
N ARG A 66 -11.79 25.27 0.99
CA ARG A 66 -12.81 26.31 0.88
C ARG A 66 -12.11 27.67 0.71
N PRO A 67 -12.78 28.70 0.18
CA PRO A 67 -12.20 30.04 0.06
C PRO A 67 -11.63 30.53 1.40
N GLY A 68 -10.33 30.79 1.44
CA GLY A 68 -9.60 31.23 2.63
C GLY A 68 -9.48 30.20 3.78
N GLN A 69 -9.95 28.96 3.60
CA GLN A 69 -9.99 27.94 4.65
C GLN A 69 -9.61 26.55 4.10
N PRO A 70 -8.30 26.29 3.87
CA PRO A 70 -7.83 24.94 3.60
C PRO A 70 -7.90 24.09 4.88
N ASN A 71 -8.52 22.91 4.76
CA ASN A 71 -8.52 21.89 5.80
C ASN A 71 -7.73 20.68 5.30
N VAL A 72 -6.69 20.32 6.04
CA VAL A 72 -5.85 19.15 5.77
C VAL A 72 -6.04 18.18 6.93
N GLY A 73 -6.54 16.99 6.62
CA GLY A 73 -6.77 15.93 7.59
C GLY A 73 -5.49 15.39 8.21
N GLU A 74 -5.64 14.49 9.18
CA GLU A 74 -4.50 13.75 9.71
C GLU A 74 -4.10 12.61 8.75
N PRO A 75 -2.80 12.37 8.55
CA PRO A 75 -2.33 11.24 7.76
C PRO A 75 -2.80 9.90 8.34
N TYR A 76 -3.24 9.00 7.46
CA TYR A 76 -3.58 7.63 7.83
C TYR A 76 -2.91 6.63 6.89
N ARG A 77 -2.60 5.46 7.41
CA ARG A 77 -2.05 4.35 6.62
C ARG A 77 -3.17 3.70 5.81
N LEU A 78 -2.89 3.37 4.56
CA LEU A 78 -3.80 2.55 3.76
C LEU A 78 -3.52 1.07 4.04
N ASP A 79 -4.45 0.44 4.73
CA ASP A 79 -4.39 -0.99 5.02
C ASP A 79 -4.49 -1.80 3.73
N GLY A 80 -3.70 -2.88 3.63
CA GLY A 80 -3.61 -3.71 2.43
C GLY A 80 -2.81 -3.11 1.26
N ALA A 81 -2.42 -1.83 1.32
CA ALA A 81 -1.62 -1.18 0.28
C ALA A 81 -0.10 -1.26 0.49
N ALA A 82 0.35 -2.10 1.44
CA ALA A 82 1.77 -2.34 1.67
C ALA A 82 2.31 -3.34 0.63
N GLN A 83 3.45 -3.02 0.04
CA GLN A 83 4.04 -3.84 -1.01
C GLN A 83 5.56 -3.91 -0.86
N VAL A 84 6.14 -5.03 -1.27
CA VAL A 84 7.61 -5.16 -1.36
C VAL A 84 8.05 -4.57 -2.69
N TRP A 85 8.94 -3.60 -2.64
CA TRP A 85 9.64 -3.09 -3.82
C TRP A 85 11.00 -3.77 -3.96
N VAL A 86 11.28 -4.18 -5.20
CA VAL A 86 12.51 -4.84 -5.62
C VAL A 86 13.37 -3.84 -6.42
N PRO A 87 14.67 -3.70 -6.11
CA PRO A 87 15.54 -2.85 -6.91
C PRO A 87 15.57 -3.23 -8.38
N GLY A 88 15.41 -2.23 -9.24
CA GLY A 88 15.30 -2.41 -10.70
C GLY A 88 13.86 -2.46 -11.21
N GLU A 89 12.86 -2.58 -10.33
CA GLU A 89 11.46 -2.36 -10.69
C GLU A 89 11.09 -0.88 -10.59
N PRO A 90 10.17 -0.38 -11.44
CA PRO A 90 9.57 0.94 -11.24
C PRO A 90 9.00 1.05 -9.82
N GLU A 91 9.26 2.16 -9.13
CA GLU A 91 8.74 2.37 -7.78
C GLU A 91 7.20 2.47 -7.85
N PRO A 92 6.46 1.59 -7.16
CA PRO A 92 5.02 1.44 -7.37
C PRO A 92 4.19 2.50 -6.64
N VAL A 93 4.79 3.32 -5.80
CA VAL A 93 4.05 4.32 -5.00
C VAL A 93 3.73 5.54 -5.88
N GLN A 94 2.43 5.74 -6.12
CA GLN A 94 1.94 6.99 -6.70
C GLN A 94 2.02 8.09 -5.65
N VAL A 95 3.16 8.80 -5.62
CA VAL A 95 3.26 10.06 -4.87
C VAL A 95 2.49 11.12 -5.65
N GLY A 96 1.44 11.68 -5.06
CA GLY A 96 0.61 12.65 -5.77
C GLY A 96 -0.66 13.04 -5.04
N VAL A 97 -1.40 13.96 -5.66
CA VAL A 97 -2.71 14.40 -5.17
C VAL A 97 -3.76 14.05 -6.21
N ARG A 98 -4.79 13.33 -5.79
CA ARG A 98 -5.95 13.00 -6.63
C ARG A 98 -7.11 13.90 -6.26
N VAL A 99 -7.57 14.70 -7.21
CA VAL A 99 -8.69 15.62 -7.03
C VAL A 99 -10.00 14.90 -7.32
N ASP A 100 -10.97 15.03 -6.43
CA ASP A 100 -12.33 14.57 -6.64
C ASP A 100 -13.16 15.70 -7.27
N HIS A 101 -13.13 15.74 -8.60
CA HIS A 101 -13.87 16.74 -9.38
C HIS A 101 -15.38 16.54 -9.29
N GLU A 102 -15.85 15.31 -9.13
CA GLU A 102 -17.27 14.99 -9.07
C GLU A 102 -17.88 15.48 -7.75
N ALA A 103 -17.26 15.17 -6.61
CA ALA A 103 -17.67 15.70 -5.31
C ALA A 103 -17.62 17.23 -5.27
N SER A 104 -16.58 17.82 -5.85
CA SER A 104 -16.44 19.29 -5.94
C SER A 104 -17.55 19.92 -6.79
N THR A 105 -17.95 19.27 -7.88
CA THR A 105 -19.02 19.74 -8.78
C THR A 105 -20.38 19.59 -8.12
N LEU A 106 -20.61 18.47 -7.43
CA LEU A 106 -21.85 18.18 -6.73
C LEU A 106 -22.09 19.19 -5.59
N GLU A 107 -21.08 19.48 -4.77
CA GLU A 107 -21.18 20.49 -3.70
C GLU A 107 -21.58 21.86 -4.27
N GLN A 108 -20.96 22.28 -5.38
CA GLN A 108 -21.30 23.53 -6.05
C GLN A 108 -22.75 23.54 -6.58
N GLN A 109 -23.24 22.42 -7.12
CA GLN A 109 -24.60 22.31 -7.67
C GLN A 109 -25.66 22.28 -6.57
N VAL A 110 -25.40 21.60 -5.44
CA VAL A 110 -26.37 21.40 -4.36
C VAL A 110 -26.38 22.57 -3.38
N THR A 111 -25.21 23.08 -3.00
CA THR A 111 -25.08 24.10 -1.93
C THR A 111 -24.67 25.47 -2.45
N GLY A 112 -24.31 25.59 -3.73
CA GLY A 112 -23.82 26.83 -4.32
C GLY A 112 -22.39 27.20 -3.91
N ARG A 113 -21.70 26.36 -3.13
CA ARG A 113 -20.38 26.66 -2.57
C ARG A 113 -19.26 26.09 -3.42
N ARG A 114 -18.22 26.89 -3.65
CA ARG A 114 -16.98 26.44 -4.28
C ARG A 114 -16.13 25.69 -3.26
N VAL A 115 -16.03 24.38 -3.40
CA VAL A 115 -15.19 23.53 -2.56
C VAL A 115 -14.34 22.63 -3.47
N ARG A 116 -13.12 22.32 -3.06
CA ARG A 116 -12.27 21.32 -3.71
C ARG A 116 -11.98 20.18 -2.74
N TYR A 117 -12.23 18.96 -3.18
CA TYR A 117 -11.92 17.74 -2.46
C TYR A 117 -10.74 17.06 -3.13
N ALA A 118 -9.78 16.58 -2.34
CA ALA A 118 -8.68 15.78 -2.85
C ALA A 118 -8.14 14.82 -1.77
N THR A 119 -7.42 13.80 -2.21
CA THR A 119 -6.63 12.92 -1.34
C THR A 119 -5.19 12.91 -1.82
N ALA A 120 -4.26 13.20 -0.93
CA ALA A 120 -2.83 13.06 -1.17
C ALA A 120 -2.35 11.66 -0.80
N TYR A 121 -1.35 11.15 -1.53
CA TYR A 121 -0.72 9.85 -1.29
C TYR A 121 0.80 9.97 -1.25
N ALA A 122 1.45 9.29 -0.31
CA ALA A 122 2.92 9.22 -0.22
C ALA A 122 3.41 8.01 0.61
N GLU A 123 4.73 7.85 0.75
CA GLU A 123 5.35 6.73 1.49
C GLU A 123 5.38 6.92 3.01
N GLY A 124 5.13 8.13 3.49
CA GLY A 124 5.24 8.45 4.89
C GLY A 124 4.23 9.52 5.36
N PRO A 125 3.90 9.53 6.67
CA PRO A 125 2.89 10.43 7.22
C PRO A 125 3.30 11.90 7.09
N ALA A 126 4.56 12.23 7.35
CA ALA A 126 5.07 13.59 7.21
C ALA A 126 5.08 14.05 5.75
N GLN A 127 5.47 13.16 4.82
CA GLN A 127 5.54 13.45 3.39
C GLN A 127 4.14 13.71 2.82
N VAL A 128 3.16 12.84 3.11
CA VAL A 128 1.80 13.00 2.60
C VAL A 128 1.14 14.27 3.15
N ARG A 129 1.41 14.61 4.43
CA ARG A 129 0.91 15.87 5.02
C ARG A 129 1.53 17.09 4.37
N GLY A 130 2.84 17.05 4.08
CA GLY A 130 3.54 18.12 3.37
C GLY A 130 2.96 18.33 1.97
N LEU A 131 2.74 17.24 1.23
CA LEU A 131 2.15 17.26 -0.10
C LEU A 131 0.72 17.82 -0.09
N ALA A 132 -0.11 17.35 0.85
CA ALA A 132 -1.48 17.83 1.05
C ALA A 132 -1.53 19.34 1.35
N ARG A 133 -0.65 19.83 2.24
CA ARG A 133 -0.57 21.26 2.59
C ARG A 133 -0.14 22.12 1.40
N ALA A 134 0.91 21.70 0.69
CA ALA A 134 1.41 22.44 -0.47
C ALA A 134 0.33 22.57 -1.56
N TRP A 135 -0.38 21.47 -1.84
CA TRP A 135 -1.49 21.51 -2.79
C TRP A 135 -2.65 22.38 -2.31
N ALA A 136 -3.06 22.25 -1.04
CA ALA A 136 -4.16 23.04 -0.48
C ALA A 136 -3.89 24.55 -0.54
N GLN A 137 -2.64 24.97 -0.29
CA GLN A 137 -2.21 26.36 -0.41
C GLN A 137 -2.32 26.86 -1.84
N GLY A 138 -1.77 26.13 -2.82
CA GLY A 138 -1.85 26.52 -4.23
C GLY A 138 -3.28 26.57 -4.78
N VAL A 139 -4.19 25.73 -4.27
CA VAL A 139 -5.60 25.75 -4.66
C VAL A 139 -6.37 26.88 -4.00
N ALA A 140 -6.10 27.18 -2.72
CA ALA A 140 -6.77 28.25 -1.99
C ALA A 140 -6.59 29.63 -2.65
N GLU A 141 -5.47 29.85 -3.34
CA GLU A 141 -5.18 31.07 -4.11
C GLU A 141 -6.02 31.19 -5.40
N SER A 142 -6.67 30.11 -5.84
CA SER A 142 -7.37 30.01 -7.14
C SER A 142 -8.90 29.85 -7.04
N LEU A 143 -9.46 29.84 -5.82
CA LEU A 143 -10.90 29.66 -5.55
C LEU A 143 -11.65 30.96 -5.35
#